data_AF-A0A9D9DZY7-F1
#
_entry.id   AF-A0A9D9DZY7-F1
#
_cell.length_a   1.000
_cell.length_b   1.000
_cell.length_c   1.000
_cell.angle_alpha   90.00
_cell.angle_beta   90.00
_cell.angle_gamma   90.00
#
_symmetry.space_group_name_H-M   'P 1'
#
loop_
_entity.id
_entity.type
_entity.pdbx_description
1 polymer ?
#
loop_
_entity_poly.entity_id
_entity_poly.type
_entity_poly.pdbx_seq_one_letter_code
_entity_poly.pdbx_strand_id
1 'polypeptide(L)' 'MEETNRKHYKTREELRLDLFSYIDGYYNSKRIHSSIGYKTPNEIEKEFFMNNC' A
#
# COMPACT_ATOMS: atom_id res chain seq x y z
N MET A 1 11.52 -6.94 12.89
CA MET A 1 12.15 -5.83 13.63
C MET A 1 11.37 -4.59 13.23
N GLU A 2 10.33 -4.31 14.01
CA GLU A 2 9.41 -3.20 13.77
C GLU A 2 10.11 -1.89 14.17
N GLU A 3 10.60 -1.14 13.18
CA GLU A 3 10.83 0.28 13.39
C GLU A 3 9.46 0.97 13.41
N THR A 4 8.84 1.02 14.59
CA THR A 4 7.75 1.96 14.86
C THR A 4 8.34 3.37 14.90
N ASN A 5 8.74 3.89 13.74
CA ASN A 5 9.14 5.27 13.56
C ASN A 5 7.85 6.10 13.71
N ARG A 6 7.52 6.46 14.96
CA ARG A 6 6.38 7.31 15.27
C ARG A 6 6.68 8.70 14.72
N LYS A 7 6.42 8.92 13.43
CA LYS A 7 6.42 10.25 12.83
C LYS A 7 5.43 11.13 13.61
N HIS A 8 5.93 12.22 14.16
CA HIS A 8 5.10 13.26 14.75
C HIS A 8 4.59 14.18 13.64
N TYR A 9 3.33 14.02 13.26
CA TYR A 9 2.67 14.92 12.31
C TYR A 9 2.19 16.16 13.04
N LYS A 10 2.47 17.35 12.51
CA LYS A 10 2.01 18.61 13.12
C LYS A 10 0.56 18.89 12.77
N THR A 11 0.11 18.44 11.60
CA THR A 11 -1.28 18.58 11.15
C THR A 11 -1.89 17.26 10.69
N ARG A 12 -3.23 17.19 10.71
CA ARG A 12 -3.99 16.04 10.18
C ARG A 12 -3.79 15.87 8.67
N GLU A 13 -3.51 16.95 7.95
CA GLU A 13 -3.29 16.93 6.51
C GLU A 13 -1.95 16.28 6.15
N GLU A 14 -0.88 16.57 6.90
CA GLU A 14 0.41 15.89 6.74
C GLU A 14 0.30 14.39 6.99
N LEU A 15 -0.41 13.99 8.06
CA LEU A 15 -0.69 12.58 8.33
C LEU A 15 -1.45 11.93 7.17
N ARG A 16 -2.45 12.63 6.62
CA ARG A 16 -3.26 12.12 5.51
C ARG A 16 -2.43 11.92 4.24
N LEU A 17 -1.55 12.87 3.92
CA LEU A 17 -0.67 12.78 2.74
C LEU A 17 0.36 11.66 2.89
N ASP A 18 1.00 11.54 4.05
CA ASP A 18 1.97 10.48 4.33
C ASP A 18 1.31 9.09 4.33
N LEU A 19 0.11 8.98 4.92
CA LEU A 19 -0.68 7.75 4.87
C LEU A 19 -1.10 7.40 3.45
N PHE A 20 -1.55 8.38 2.66
CA PHE A 20 -1.91 8.16 1.27
C PHE A 20 -0.70 7.67 0.45
N SER A 21 0.45 8.33 0.60
CA SER A 21 1.70 7.92 -0.05
C SER A 21 2.15 6.52 0.39
N TYR A 22 1.99 6.19 1.68
CA TYR A 22 2.30 4.86 2.20
C TYR A 22 1.36 3.79 1.62
N ILE A 23 0.06 4.03 1.61
CA ILE A 23 -0.91 3.06 1.08
C ILE A 23 -0.74 2.87 -0.42
N ASP A 24 -0.72 3.96 -1.19
CA ASP A 24 -0.70 3.90 -2.66
C ASP A 24 0.70 3.53 -3.19
N GLY A 25 1.73 4.22 -2.70
CA GLY A 25 3.10 4.09 -3.21
C GLY A 25 3.89 2.90 -2.65
N TYR A 26 3.56 2.42 -1.44
CA TYR A 26 4.27 1.29 -0.83
C TYR A 26 3.38 0.07 -0.63
N TYR A 27 2.24 0.20 0.03
CA TYR A 27 1.41 -0.94 0.39
C TYR A 27 0.82 -1.62 -0.84
N ASN A 28 0.07 -0.88 -1.66
CA ASN A 28 -0.60 -1.41 -2.84
C ASN A 28 0.39 -1.79 -3.95
N SER A 29 1.54 -1.11 -4.01
CA SER A 29 2.50 -1.24 -5.11
C SER A 29 3.69 -2.17 -4.83
N LYS A 30 4.08 -2.37 -3.57
CA LYS A 30 5.31 -3.12 -3.22
C LYS A 30 5.10 -4.21 -2.18
N ARG A 31 4.00 -4.18 -1.43
CA ARG A 31 3.74 -5.19 -0.40
C ARG A 31 3.18 -6.45 -1.05
N ILE A 32 4.04 -7.45 -1.20
CA ILE A 32 3.63 -8.79 -1.62
C ILE A 32 3.04 -9.54 -0.43
N HIS A 33 1.92 -10.24 -0.67
CA HIS A 33 1.27 -11.06 0.33
C HIS A 33 1.34 -12.53 -0.08
N SER A 34 1.91 -13.38 0.77
CA SER A 34 2.00 -14.83 0.52
C SER A 34 0.62 -15.49 0.40
N SER A 35 -0.39 -14.96 1.09
CA SER A 35 -1.78 -15.42 1.03
C SER A 35 -2.47 -15.19 -0.32
N ILE A 36 -1.96 -14.29 -1.16
CA ILE A 36 -2.48 -14.01 -2.51
C ILE A 36 -1.47 -14.38 -3.60
N GLY A 37 -0.59 -15.36 -3.30
CA GLY A 37 0.36 -15.89 -4.27
C GLY A 37 1.57 -14.98 -4.51
N TYR A 38 2.02 -14.25 -3.48
CA TYR A 38 3.16 -13.32 -3.56
C TYR A 38 2.97 -12.16 -4.55
N LYS A 39 1.71 -11.81 -4.83
CA LYS A 39 1.35 -10.65 -5.64
C LYS A 39 1.07 -9.44 -4.75
N THR A 40 1.20 -8.27 -5.33
CA THR A 40 0.75 -7.00 -4.73
C THR A 40 -0.75 -6.80 -4.97
N PRO A 41 -1.44 -6.00 -4.13
CA PRO A 41 -2.83 -5.65 -4.36
C PRO A 41 -3.08 -5.05 -5.76
N ASN A 42 -2.19 -4.19 -6.25
CA ASN A 42 -2.28 -3.61 -7.60
C ASN A 42 -2.22 -4.66 -8.72
N GLU A 43 -1.38 -5.70 -8.56
CA GLU A 43 -1.30 -6.79 -9.54
C GLU A 43 -2.56 -7.63 -9.55
N ILE A 44 -3.17 -7.88 -8.39
CA ILE A 44 -4.46 -8.58 -8.29
C ILE A 44 -5.57 -7.77 -8.95
N GLU A 45 -5.66 -6.47 -8.67
CA GLU A 45 -6.65 -5.61 -9.35
C GLU A 45 -6.42 -5.60 -10.86
N LYS A 46 -5.17 -5.46 -11.33
CA LYS A 46 -4.87 -5.48 -12.76
C LYS A 46 -5.23 -6.80 -13.42
N GLU A 47 -4.93 -7.93 -12.78
CA GLU A 47 -5.31 -9.26 -13.27
C GLU A 47 -6.83 -9.43 -13.29
N PHE A 48 -7.54 -8.93 -12.27
CA PHE A 48 -9.00 -8.90 -12.26
C PHE A 48 -9.57 -8.06 -13.41
N PHE A 49 -9.07 -6.84 -13.64
CA PHE A 49 -9.51 -6.00 -14.75
C PHE A 49 -9.20 -6.61 -16.12
N MET A 50 -8.05 -7.26 -16.30
CA MET A 50 -7.69 -7.91 -17.57
C MET A 50 -8.47 -9.21 -17.83
N ASN A 51 -8.79 -9.99 -16.80
CA ASN A 51 -9.56 -11.23 -16.94
C ASN A 51 -11.07 -11.02 -17.10
N ASN A 52 -11.58 -9.84 -16.75
CA ASN A 52 -12.99 -9.45 -16.91
C ASN A 52 -13.23 -8.59 -18.17
N CYS A 53 -12.24 -8.52 -19.08
CA CYS A 53 -12.39 -7.95 -20.42
C CYS A 53 -12.49 -9.06 -21.49
#